data_AF-A0A3N1Y8Y5-F1
#
_entry.id   AF-A0A3N1Y8Y5-F1
#
_cell.length_a   1.000
_cell.length_b   1.000
_cell.length_c   1.000
_cell.angle_alpha   90.00
_cell.angle_beta   90.00
_cell.angle_gamma   90.00
#
_symmetry.space_group_name_H-M   'P 1'
#
loop_
_entity.id
_entity.type
_entity.pdbx_description
1 polymer ?
#
loop_
_entity_poly.entity_id
_entity_poly.type
_entity_poly.pdbx_seq_one_letter_code
_entity_poly.pdbx_strand_id
1 'polypeptide(L)'
;MKAAAPLVLLAALAVPSAFAAGNAPYPEGVREWIHVKSMVIHDRSHPLYGYHDVYVNPLGYGALRAGTPYPAGSTLAVVFYEAVAGEGSYSQGRPLKVVVMRKDPARTDTGGWAFEAFRAGSREPLVGDAAREQCFGCHTQVRERDYVFSTFRDSGG
;
A
#
# COMPACT_ATOMS: atom_id res chain seq x y z
N MET A 1 22.94 -59.85 -3.82
CA MET A 1 22.55 -58.94 -4.92
C MET A 1 21.94 -57.70 -4.29
N LYS A 2 22.58 -56.54 -4.41
CA LYS A 2 22.11 -55.26 -3.84
C LYS A 2 21.36 -54.50 -4.92
N ALA A 3 20.09 -54.16 -4.70
CA ALA A 3 19.33 -53.27 -5.58
C ALA A 3 19.61 -51.82 -5.17
N ALA A 4 20.07 -51.00 -6.11
CA ALA A 4 20.21 -49.56 -5.94
C ALA A 4 18.90 -48.88 -6.36
N ALA A 5 18.32 -48.07 -5.47
CA ALA A 5 17.14 -47.26 -5.74
C ALA A 5 17.57 -45.93 -6.41
N PRO A 6 16.83 -45.41 -7.41
CA PRO A 6 17.19 -44.17 -8.06
C PRO A 6 16.76 -42.97 -7.19
N LEU A 7 17.71 -42.08 -6.93
CA LEU A 7 17.46 -40.78 -6.30
C LEU A 7 16.85 -39.84 -7.36
N VAL A 8 15.54 -39.62 -7.29
CA VAL A 8 14.87 -38.61 -8.12
C VAL A 8 15.12 -37.23 -7.52
N LEU A 9 15.96 -36.44 -8.17
CA LEU A 9 16.25 -35.06 -7.80
C LEU A 9 15.12 -34.17 -8.33
N LEU A 10 14.18 -33.75 -7.47
CA LEU A 10 13.20 -32.72 -7.80
C LEU A 10 13.90 -31.35 -7.82
N ALA A 11 14.25 -30.86 -9.01
CA ALA A 11 14.68 -29.48 -9.19
C ALA A 11 13.44 -28.57 -9.09
N ALA A 12 13.29 -27.86 -7.97
CA ALA A 12 12.29 -26.81 -7.84
C ALA A 12 12.65 -25.65 -8.78
N LEU A 13 11.95 -25.54 -9.91
CA LEU A 13 12.00 -24.33 -10.74
C LEU A 13 11.37 -23.18 -9.96
N ALA A 14 12.21 -22.34 -9.36
CA ALA A 14 11.80 -21.02 -8.93
C ALA A 14 11.45 -20.22 -10.19
N VAL A 15 10.15 -20.06 -10.47
CA VAL A 15 9.69 -19.15 -11.51
C VAL A 15 9.95 -17.73 -11.00
N PRO A 16 10.85 -16.95 -11.63
CA PRO A 16 10.97 -15.55 -11.27
C PRO A 16 9.66 -14.88 -11.70
N SER A 17 8.89 -14.42 -10.72
CA SER A 17 7.77 -13.52 -11.00
C SER A 17 8.36 -12.23 -11.55
N ALA A 18 8.44 -12.12 -12.87
CA ALA A 18 8.68 -10.87 -13.55
C ALA A 18 7.52 -9.94 -13.17
N PHE A 19 7.75 -9.07 -12.19
CA PHE A 19 6.86 -7.94 -11.96
C PHE A 19 6.90 -7.12 -13.24
N ALA A 20 5.82 -7.16 -14.01
CA ALA A 20 5.64 -6.27 -15.14
C ALA A 20 5.86 -4.84 -14.65
N ALA A 21 6.49 -4.01 -15.48
CA ALA A 21 6.61 -2.58 -15.30
C ALA A 21 5.19 -1.96 -15.33
N GLY A 22 4.46 -2.13 -14.24
CA GLY A 22 3.11 -1.63 -14.01
C GLY A 22 3.06 -1.00 -12.64
N ASN A 23 2.14 -0.06 -12.45
CA ASN A 23 1.90 0.62 -11.19
C ASN A 23 1.63 -0.36 -10.03
N ALA A 24 1.53 0.17 -8.80
CA ALA A 24 1.33 -0.69 -7.62
C ALA A 24 0.13 -1.64 -7.84
N PRO A 25 0.29 -2.95 -7.60
CA PRO A 25 -0.80 -3.91 -7.80
C PRO A 25 -1.93 -3.66 -6.79
N TYR A 26 -3.12 -4.19 -7.09
CA TYR A 26 -4.23 -4.18 -6.14
C TYR A 26 -3.83 -4.89 -4.84
N PRO A 27 -4.15 -4.34 -3.65
CA PRO A 27 -3.69 -4.88 -2.38
C PRO A 27 -4.67 -5.96 -1.90
N GLU A 28 -4.45 -7.19 -2.37
CA GLU A 28 -5.28 -8.33 -1.99
C GLU A 28 -5.31 -8.52 -0.46
N GLY A 29 -6.50 -8.75 0.10
CA GLY A 29 -6.69 -8.97 1.53
C GLY A 29 -6.36 -7.77 2.42
N VAL A 30 -6.33 -6.54 1.89
CA VAL A 30 -5.94 -5.32 2.65
C VAL A 30 -6.64 -5.15 4.00
N ARG A 31 -7.89 -5.61 4.13
CA ARG A 31 -8.66 -5.51 5.39
C ARG A 31 -8.11 -6.40 6.51
N GLU A 32 -7.26 -7.38 6.19
CA GLU A 32 -6.61 -8.29 7.14
C GLU A 32 -5.19 -7.80 7.51
N TRP A 33 -4.72 -6.73 6.88
CA TRP A 33 -3.42 -6.15 7.17
C TRP A 33 -3.44 -5.32 8.46
N ILE A 34 -2.26 -4.88 8.90
CA ILE A 34 -2.14 -4.09 10.12
C ILE A 34 -2.73 -2.71 9.86
N HIS A 35 -3.80 -2.37 10.58
CA HIS A 35 -4.34 -1.02 10.59
C HIS A 35 -3.38 -0.07 11.31
N VAL A 36 -3.00 1.01 10.63
CA VAL A 36 -2.01 1.99 11.11
C VAL A 36 -2.69 3.19 11.74
N LYS A 37 -3.66 3.78 11.04
CA LYS A 37 -4.40 4.97 11.49
C LYS A 37 -5.65 5.15 10.65
N SER A 38 -6.61 5.85 11.25
CA SER A 38 -7.72 6.44 10.51
C SER A 38 -7.56 7.97 10.42
N MET A 39 -8.22 8.58 9.43
CA MET A 39 -8.28 10.03 9.27
C MET A 39 -9.57 10.41 8.54
N VAL A 40 -10.17 11.55 8.89
CA VAL A 40 -11.31 12.11 8.16
C VAL A 40 -10.91 13.44 7.55
N ILE A 41 -11.09 13.55 6.24
CA ILE A 41 -11.12 14.83 5.53
C ILE A 41 -12.57 15.09 5.16
N HIS A 42 -13.22 15.99 5.90
CA HIS A 42 -14.65 16.24 5.80
C HIS A 42 -15.02 17.24 4.70
N ASP A 43 -14.08 18.05 4.23
CA ASP A 43 -14.29 18.98 3.12
C ASP A 43 -14.41 18.23 1.79
N ARG A 44 -15.61 18.24 1.21
CA ARG A 44 -15.92 17.56 -0.08
C ARG A 44 -15.18 18.15 -1.27
N SER A 45 -14.67 19.38 -1.17
CA SER A 45 -13.84 19.98 -2.22
C SER A 45 -12.40 19.47 -2.23
N HIS A 46 -11.96 18.84 -1.14
CA HIS A 46 -10.61 18.31 -1.03
C HIS A 46 -10.44 17.06 -1.95
N PRO A 47 -9.36 16.95 -2.75
CA PRO A 47 -9.13 15.81 -3.65
C PRO A 47 -9.04 14.44 -2.96
N LEU A 48 -8.73 14.47 -1.66
CA LEU A 48 -8.71 13.33 -0.76
C LEU A 48 -9.87 13.39 0.25
N TYR A 49 -11.04 13.91 -0.12
CA TYR A 49 -12.23 13.83 0.72
C TYR A 49 -12.54 12.37 1.10
N GLY A 50 -12.89 12.16 2.37
CA GLY A 50 -13.39 10.88 2.86
C GLY A 50 -12.90 10.50 4.26
N TYR A 51 -13.37 9.33 4.69
CA TYR A 51 -12.84 8.58 5.81
C TYR A 51 -11.76 7.63 5.27
N HIS A 52 -10.56 7.67 5.82
CA HIS A 52 -9.41 6.91 5.36
C HIS A 52 -8.97 5.93 6.43
N ASP A 53 -8.90 4.65 6.09
CA ASP A 53 -8.15 3.68 6.87
C ASP A 53 -6.84 3.37 6.17
N VAL A 54 -5.73 3.58 6.87
CA VAL A 54 -4.40 3.27 6.36
C VAL A 54 -3.98 1.93 6.92
N TYR A 55 -3.56 1.03 6.03
CA TYR A 55 -3.05 -0.29 6.34
C TYR A 55 -1.62 -0.44 5.84
N VAL A 56 -0.85 -1.29 6.51
CA VAL A 56 0.48 -1.72 6.07
C VAL A 56 0.55 -3.24 6.09
N ASN A 57 1.14 -3.83 5.05
CA ASN A 57 1.35 -5.27 5.02
C ASN A 57 2.34 -5.70 6.12
N PRO A 58 2.36 -6.98 6.53
CA PRO A 58 3.24 -7.46 7.60
C PRO A 58 4.72 -7.13 7.39
N LEU A 59 5.17 -7.14 6.13
CA LEU A 59 6.55 -6.81 5.77
C LEU A 59 6.90 -5.34 6.08
N GLY A 60 6.03 -4.39 5.73
CA GLY A 60 6.27 -2.97 6.00
C GLY A 60 6.08 -2.56 7.45
N TYR A 61 5.35 -3.34 8.25
CA TYR A 61 5.05 -2.98 9.64
C TYR A 61 6.30 -2.83 10.51
N GLY A 62 7.31 -3.69 10.32
CA GLY A 62 8.58 -3.59 11.05
C GLY A 62 9.29 -2.25 10.82
N ALA A 63 9.38 -1.83 9.55
CA ALA A 63 9.99 -0.55 9.16
C ALA A 63 9.19 0.65 9.69
N LEU A 64 7.86 0.59 9.59
CA LEU A 64 6.96 1.61 10.16
C LEU A 64 7.21 1.81 11.66
N ARG A 65 7.33 0.71 12.42
CA ARG A 65 7.60 0.76 13.87
C ARG A 65 8.97 1.30 14.21
N ALA A 66 9.99 0.89 13.45
CA ALA A 66 11.37 1.28 13.69
C ALA A 66 11.68 2.70 13.18
N GLY A 67 10.82 3.27 12.33
CA GLY A 67 11.09 4.54 11.65
C GLY A 67 12.25 4.43 10.64
N THR A 68 12.43 3.26 10.03
CA THR A 68 13.50 2.97 9.08
C THR A 68 12.97 2.88 7.65
N PRO A 69 13.83 2.96 6.62
CA PRO A 69 13.42 2.72 5.24
C PRO A 69 12.76 1.35 5.05
N TYR A 70 11.77 1.30 4.15
CA TYR A 70 10.96 0.11 3.93
C TYR A 70 11.67 -0.89 3.01
N PRO A 71 11.65 -2.20 3.34
CA PRO A 71 12.17 -3.22 2.44
C PRO A 71 11.34 -3.33 1.15
N ALA A 72 11.95 -3.84 0.08
CA ALA A 72 11.26 -4.08 -1.19
C ALA A 72 10.03 -4.97 -1.00
N GLY A 73 8.90 -4.58 -1.61
CA GLY A 73 7.62 -5.27 -1.47
C GLY A 73 6.77 -4.81 -0.27
N SER A 74 7.30 -3.98 0.64
CA SER A 74 6.45 -3.29 1.63
C SER A 74 5.34 -2.53 0.92
N THR A 75 4.12 -2.65 1.41
CA THR A 75 2.95 -2.05 0.79
C THR A 75 2.13 -1.33 1.83
N LEU A 76 1.80 -0.08 1.56
CA LEU A 76 0.78 0.67 2.28
C LEU A 76 -0.43 0.84 1.37
N ALA A 77 -1.60 0.69 1.95
CA ALA A 77 -2.85 0.88 1.25
C ALA A 77 -3.78 1.75 2.10
N VAL A 78 -4.54 2.60 1.42
CA VAL A 78 -5.54 3.47 2.04
C VAL A 78 -6.88 3.11 1.44
N VAL A 79 -7.80 2.67 2.28
CA VAL A 79 -9.19 2.43 1.88
C VAL A 79 -9.99 3.69 2.19
N PHE A 80 -10.55 4.30 1.16
CA PHE A 80 -11.36 5.50 1.27
C PHE A 80 -12.84 5.13 1.33
N TYR A 81 -13.56 5.76 2.23
CA TYR A 81 -15.02 5.71 2.35
C TYR A 81 -15.60 7.12 2.35
N GLU A 82 -16.89 7.22 2.04
CA GLU A 82 -17.62 8.44 2.31
C GLU A 82 -17.60 8.73 3.82
N ALA A 83 -17.34 9.99 4.18
CA ALA A 83 -17.43 10.43 5.57
C ALA A 83 -18.87 10.86 5.84
N VAL A 84 -19.61 10.05 6.58
CA VAL A 84 -21.03 10.29 6.91
C VAL A 84 -21.10 10.97 8.27
N ALA A 85 -21.57 12.21 8.30
CA ALA A 85 -21.76 12.96 9.53
C ALA A 85 -23.06 12.54 10.23
N GLY A 86 -23.00 12.30 11.54
CA GLY A 86 -24.16 11.95 12.37
C GLY A 86 -23.84 12.00 13.86
N GLU A 87 -24.77 12.52 14.66
CA GLU A 87 -24.67 12.54 16.14
C GLU A 87 -23.34 13.12 16.67
N GLY A 88 -22.82 14.17 16.01
CA GLY A 88 -21.56 14.81 16.39
C GLY A 88 -20.30 14.03 16.01
N SER A 89 -20.42 12.99 15.18
CA SER A 89 -19.31 12.13 14.73
C SER A 89 -19.30 11.95 13.20
N TYR A 90 -18.22 11.37 12.70
CA TYR A 90 -18.14 10.88 11.32
C TYR A 90 -17.93 9.37 11.32
N SER A 91 -18.79 8.67 10.59
CA SER A 91 -18.70 7.23 10.37
C SER A 91 -18.37 6.90 8.92
N GLN A 92 -17.95 5.65 8.69
CA GLN A 92 -17.71 5.12 7.34
C GLN A 92 -19.03 4.90 6.61
N GLY A 93 -19.17 5.51 5.44
CA GLY A 93 -20.21 5.22 4.47
C GLY A 93 -19.76 4.21 3.43
N ARG A 94 -20.27 4.36 2.19
CA ARG A 94 -19.88 3.51 1.07
C ARG A 94 -18.38 3.67 0.72
N PRO A 95 -17.71 2.63 0.22
CA PRO A 95 -16.34 2.75 -0.26
C PRO A 95 -16.25 3.67 -1.49
N LEU A 96 -15.15 4.42 -1.60
CA LEU A 96 -14.87 5.37 -2.67
C LEU A 96 -13.76 4.87 -3.61
N LYS A 97 -12.62 4.46 -3.03
CA LYS A 97 -11.42 3.99 -3.75
C LYS A 97 -10.45 3.30 -2.81
N VAL A 98 -9.50 2.55 -3.38
CA VAL A 98 -8.32 2.05 -2.65
C VAL A 98 -7.08 2.66 -3.29
N VAL A 99 -6.23 3.32 -2.51
CA VAL A 99 -4.96 3.90 -2.99
C VAL A 99 -3.81 3.11 -2.42
N VAL A 100 -2.79 2.81 -3.23
CA VAL A 100 -1.69 1.92 -2.86
C VAL A 100 -0.36 2.57 -3.18
N MET A 101 0.60 2.37 -2.28
CA MET A 101 2.02 2.51 -2.59
C MET A 101 2.77 1.24 -2.23
N ARG A 102 3.61 0.75 -3.15
CA ARG A 102 4.43 -0.45 -2.95
C ARG A 102 5.90 -0.13 -3.19
N LYS A 103 6.75 -0.51 -2.25
CA LYS A 103 8.19 -0.34 -2.36
C LYS A 103 8.70 -1.22 -3.50
N ASP A 104 9.23 -0.57 -4.52
CA ASP A 104 9.84 -1.17 -5.70
C ASP A 104 11.11 -0.40 -6.03
N PRO A 105 12.30 -0.91 -5.65
CA PRO A 105 13.56 -0.23 -5.91
C PRO A 105 13.84 0.08 -7.40
N ALA A 106 13.16 -0.59 -8.33
CA ALA A 106 13.27 -0.29 -9.76
C ALA A 106 12.59 1.04 -10.16
N ARG A 107 11.67 1.56 -9.34
CA ARG A 107 11.00 2.85 -9.54
C ARG A 107 11.86 4.04 -9.11
N THR A 108 12.99 4.21 -9.77
CA THR A 108 13.97 5.25 -9.43
C THR A 108 13.44 6.66 -9.63
N ASP A 109 12.50 6.84 -10.56
CA ASP A 109 11.81 8.10 -10.84
C ASP A 109 10.91 8.55 -9.68
N THR A 110 10.37 7.62 -8.90
CA THR A 110 9.49 7.89 -7.74
C THR A 110 10.09 7.45 -6.41
N GLY A 111 11.42 7.53 -6.26
CA GLY A 111 12.09 7.27 -4.98
C GLY A 111 11.99 5.82 -4.49
N GLY A 112 11.78 4.89 -5.41
CA GLY A 112 11.62 3.46 -5.15
C GLY A 112 10.21 3.05 -4.75
N TRP A 113 9.17 3.80 -5.14
CA TRP A 113 7.78 3.53 -4.79
C TRP A 113 6.87 3.54 -6.03
N ALA A 114 6.20 2.43 -6.31
CA ALA A 114 5.09 2.41 -7.26
C ALA A 114 3.81 2.93 -6.57
N PHE A 115 2.98 3.69 -7.28
CA PHE A 115 1.70 4.21 -6.78
C PHE A 115 0.56 3.82 -7.71
N GLU A 116 -0.65 3.60 -7.19
CA GLU A 116 -1.87 3.40 -7.96
C GLU A 116 -3.11 3.74 -7.12
N ALA A 117 -4.23 4.02 -7.77
CA ALA A 117 -5.55 4.02 -7.13
C ALA A 117 -6.51 3.12 -7.90
N PHE A 118 -7.43 2.49 -7.19
CA PHE A 118 -8.40 1.56 -7.75
C PHE A 118 -9.81 2.02 -7.42
N ARG A 119 -10.71 1.89 -8.40
CA ARG A 119 -12.14 2.16 -8.21
C ARG A 119 -12.71 1.18 -7.17
N ALA A 120 -13.47 1.69 -6.21
CA ALA A 120 -14.09 0.87 -5.17
C ALA A 120 -14.90 -0.30 -5.74
N GLY A 121 -14.75 -1.48 -5.11
CA GLY A 121 -15.45 -2.70 -5.51
C GLY A 121 -14.89 -3.36 -6.78
N SER A 122 -13.79 -2.86 -7.34
CA SER A 122 -13.17 -3.39 -8.55
C SER A 122 -11.63 -3.33 -8.47
N ARG A 123 -10.97 -3.95 -9.45
CA ARG A 123 -9.52 -3.85 -9.66
C ARG A 123 -9.16 -2.87 -10.80
N GLU A 124 -10.08 -2.00 -11.19
CA GLU A 124 -9.86 -1.04 -12.26
C GLU A 124 -8.89 0.06 -11.79
N PRO A 125 -7.71 0.21 -12.42
CA PRO A 125 -6.75 1.25 -12.08
C PRO A 125 -7.24 2.63 -12.53
N LEU A 126 -6.83 3.69 -11.82
CA LEU A 126 -7.32 5.05 -12.04
C LEU A 126 -6.21 6.06 -12.37
N VAL A 127 -4.96 5.75 -12.06
CA VAL A 127 -3.85 6.72 -12.13
C VAL A 127 -2.98 6.49 -13.35
N GLY A 128 -2.54 5.25 -13.59
CA GLY A 128 -1.65 4.96 -14.74
C GLY A 128 -0.38 5.82 -14.69
N ASP A 129 0.06 6.32 -15.84
CA ASP A 129 1.32 7.05 -15.99
C ASP A 129 1.38 8.37 -15.19
N ALA A 130 0.24 8.89 -14.72
CA ALA A 130 0.18 10.13 -13.94
C ALA A 130 0.60 9.96 -12.45
N ALA A 131 1.07 8.77 -12.05
CA ALA A 131 1.43 8.45 -10.68
C ALA A 131 2.54 9.35 -10.12
N ARG A 132 3.48 9.76 -10.97
CA ARG A 132 4.57 10.65 -10.59
C ARG A 132 4.04 12.03 -10.19
N GLU A 133 3.20 12.65 -11.02
CA GLU A 133 2.67 13.99 -10.76
C GLU A 133 1.60 13.98 -9.66
N GLN A 134 0.69 13.01 -9.69
CA GLN A 134 -0.49 13.00 -8.81
C GLN A 134 -0.21 12.43 -7.41
N CYS A 135 0.81 11.57 -7.25
CA CYS A 135 1.12 10.93 -5.98
C CYS A 135 2.50 11.30 -5.48
N PHE A 136 3.55 10.98 -6.24
CA PHE A 136 4.92 11.10 -5.75
C PHE A 136 5.32 12.55 -5.44
N GLY A 137 4.89 13.52 -6.25
CA GLY A 137 5.16 14.95 -6.03
C GLY A 137 4.83 15.41 -4.60
N CYS A 138 3.66 15.04 -4.07
CA CYS A 138 3.27 15.35 -2.69
C CYS A 138 4.11 14.56 -1.66
N HIS A 139 4.37 13.28 -1.92
CA HIS A 139 5.12 12.40 -1.01
C HIS A 139 6.60 12.77 -0.85
N THR A 140 7.18 13.55 -1.76
CA THR A 140 8.55 14.09 -1.62
C THR A 140 8.73 14.97 -0.39
N GLN A 141 7.64 15.55 0.15
CA GLN A 141 7.66 16.36 1.37
C GLN A 141 8.14 15.59 2.60
N VAL A 142 7.98 14.26 2.60
CA VAL A 142 8.40 13.36 3.68
C VAL A 142 9.49 12.39 3.23
N ARG A 143 10.36 12.81 2.30
CA ARG A 143 11.49 12.00 1.80
C ARG A 143 12.35 11.36 2.91
N GLU A 144 12.58 12.08 4.01
CA GLU A 144 13.42 11.63 5.13
C GLU A 144 12.81 10.43 5.87
N ARG A 145 11.54 10.14 5.62
CA ARG A 145 10.78 9.02 6.18
C ARG A 145 10.41 8.00 5.11
N ASP A 146 11.29 7.88 4.11
CA ASP A 146 11.09 7.02 2.94
C ASP A 146 9.74 7.27 2.24
N TYR A 147 9.39 8.54 2.10
CA TYR A 147 8.19 9.01 1.37
C TYR A 147 6.85 8.56 1.99
N VAL A 148 6.82 8.09 3.25
CA VAL A 148 5.59 7.64 3.93
C VAL A 148 5.16 8.63 5.02
N PHE A 149 3.95 9.19 4.89
CA PHE A 149 3.39 10.14 5.86
C PHE A 149 2.99 9.49 7.20
N SER A 150 2.56 8.23 7.21
CA SER A 150 2.15 7.53 8.42
C SER A 150 3.36 7.19 9.30
N THR A 151 3.29 7.54 10.58
CA THR A 151 4.20 7.05 11.62
C THR A 151 3.50 5.97 12.42
N PHE A 152 4.28 5.08 13.03
CA PHE A 152 3.75 4.31 14.14
C PHE A 152 3.35 5.25 15.28
N ARG A 153 2.25 4.91 15.96
CA ARG A 153 1.81 5.51 17.20
C ARG A 153 1.49 4.36 18.13
N ASP A 154 2.12 4.32 19.29
CA ASP A 154 1.63 3.45 20.33
C ASP A 154 0.46 4.14 21.05
N SER A 155 -0.21 3.40 21.92
CA SER A 155 -1.26 3.94 22.77
C SER A 155 -0.75 4.92 23.85
N GLY A 156 0.54 5.27 23.84
CA GLY A 156 1.22 6.15 24.79
C GLY A 156 1.69 7.50 24.22
N GLY A 157 1.79 7.66 22.88
CA GLY A 157 2.14 8.92 22.21
C GLY A 157 2.78 8.75 20.84
#